data_AF-A0A968H276-F1
#
_entry.id   AF-A0A968H276-F1
#
_cell.length_a   1.000
_cell.length_b   1.000
_cell.length_c   1.000
_cell.angle_alpha   90.00
_cell.angle_beta   90.00
_cell.angle_gamma   90.00
#
_symmetry.space_group_name_H-M   'P 1'
#
loop_
_entity.id
_entity.type
_entity.pdbx_description
1 polymer ?
#
loop_
_entity_poly.entity_id
_entity_poly.type
_entity_poly.pdbx_seq_one_letter_code
_entity_poly.pdbx_strand_id
1 'polypeptide(L)'
;MDLAITLGLGGWLLLIAGAIAFGVVAQFIGRAETGIEWLVDAIAAGIGALVASEFIVSWRTFEPVWDGLALVPALVGGLVVGIVVEVATRRITGGTYSGRSMAAA
;
A
#
# COMPACT_ATOMS: atom_id res chain seq x y z
N MET A 1 -18.71 -18.76 1.62
CA MET A 1 -18.20 -17.46 1.15
C MET A 1 -17.21 -17.80 0.07
N ASP A 2 -17.56 -17.58 -1.19
CA ASP A 2 -16.62 -17.77 -2.29
C ASP A 2 -15.64 -16.61 -2.27
N LEU A 3 -14.33 -16.91 -2.28
CA LEU A 3 -13.29 -15.89 -2.42
C LEU A 3 -13.45 -15.28 -3.82
N ALA A 4 -13.89 -14.03 -3.88
CA ALA A 4 -14.06 -13.30 -5.13
C ALA A 4 -12.72 -12.76 -5.63
N ILE A 5 -11.76 -13.66 -5.90
CA ILE A 5 -10.67 -13.34 -6.84
C ILE A 5 -11.27 -13.34 -8.26
N THR A 6 -12.35 -12.57 -8.44
CA THR A 6 -13.05 -12.25 -9.69
C THR A 6 -12.74 -10.81 -10.09
N LEU A 7 -11.59 -10.29 -9.62
CA LEU A 7 -11.01 -9.07 -10.15
C LEU A 7 -10.72 -9.28 -11.64
N GLY A 8 -11.36 -8.50 -12.48
CA GLY A 8 -10.98 -8.44 -13.88
C GLY A 8 -9.63 -7.75 -14.04
N LEU A 9 -9.14 -7.73 -15.27
CA LEU A 9 -7.82 -7.22 -15.60
C LEU A 9 -7.67 -5.73 -15.25
N GLY A 10 -8.74 -4.94 -15.36
CA GLY A 10 -8.76 -3.54 -14.97
C GLY A 10 -8.66 -3.34 -13.45
N GLY A 11 -9.34 -4.18 -12.67
CA GLY A 11 -9.25 -4.17 -11.20
C GLY A 11 -7.84 -4.49 -10.71
N TRP A 12 -7.19 -5.49 -11.30
CA TRP A 12 -5.79 -5.83 -11.01
C TRP A 12 -4.82 -4.71 -11.36
N LEU A 13 -4.97 -4.12 -12.55
CA LEU A 13 -4.12 -2.99 -12.97
C LEU A 13 -4.24 -1.81 -12.03
N LEU A 14 -5.47 -1.46 -11.62
CA LEU A 14 -5.71 -0.35 -10.71
C LEU A 14 -5.12 -0.62 -9.32
N LEU A 15 -5.29 -1.85 -8.80
CA LEU A 15 -4.71 -2.25 -7.51
C LEU A 15 -3.19 -2.17 -7.53
N ILE A 16 -2.56 -2.74 -8.57
CA ILE A 16 -1.10 -2.72 -8.72
C ILE A 16 -0.60 -1.28 -8.87
N ALA A 17 -1.23 -0.48 -9.73
CA ALA A 17 -0.84 0.92 -9.93
C ALA A 17 -0.99 1.74 -8.64
N GLY A 18 -2.08 1.56 -7.89
CA GLY A 18 -2.30 2.23 -6.60
C GLY A 18 -1.30 1.82 -5.53
N ALA A 19 -0.97 0.54 -5.45
CA ALA A 19 0.05 0.00 -4.55
C ALA A 19 1.44 0.59 -4.86
N ILE A 20 1.84 0.62 -6.13
CA ILE A 20 3.10 1.23 -6.57
C ILE A 20 3.11 2.72 -6.25
N ALA A 21 2.03 3.44 -6.56
CA ALA A 21 1.91 4.86 -6.26
C ALA A 21 2.07 5.13 -4.75
N PHE A 22 1.49 4.31 -3.88
CA PHE A 22 1.68 4.42 -2.44
C PHE A 22 3.14 4.24 -2.03
N GLY A 23 3.81 3.17 -2.48
CA GLY A 23 5.22 2.94 -2.16
C GLY A 23 6.13 4.07 -2.65
N VAL A 24 5.88 4.59 -3.84
CA VAL A 24 6.60 5.76 -4.38
C VAL A 24 6.37 7.00 -3.52
N VAL A 25 5.12 7.27 -3.12
CA VAL A 25 4.80 8.41 -2.23
C VAL A 25 5.47 8.24 -0.85
N ALA A 26 5.45 7.04 -0.28
CA ALA A 26 6.14 6.73 0.96
C ALA A 26 7.64 7.02 0.86
N GLN A 27 8.26 6.68 -0.27
CA GLN A 27 9.67 6.97 -0.56
C GLN A 27 9.98 8.47 -0.71
N PHE A 28 9.05 9.28 -1.21
CA PHE A 28 9.25 10.74 -1.27
C PHE A 28 9.07 11.42 0.09
N ILE A 29 8.19 10.90 0.93
CA ILE A 29 7.96 11.40 2.29
C ILE A 29 9.13 11.00 3.21
N GLY A 30 9.63 9.77 3.07
CA GLY A 30 10.81 9.28 3.78
C GLY A 30 11.98 9.10 2.83
N ARG A 31 13.02 9.95 2.91
CA ARG A 31 14.28 9.79 2.15
C ARG A 31 14.89 8.39 2.35
N ALA A 32 14.58 7.44 1.46
CA ALA A 32 15.05 6.07 1.56
C ALA A 32 16.51 5.95 1.06
N GLU A 33 17.43 5.45 1.90
CA GLU A 33 18.80 5.10 1.48
C GLU A 33 18.86 3.74 0.77
N THR A 34 17.90 2.85 1.01
CA THR A 34 17.82 1.51 0.41
C THR A 34 16.77 1.47 -0.69
N GLY A 35 17.20 1.24 -1.93
CA GLY A 35 16.35 1.31 -3.12
C GLY A 35 15.21 0.28 -3.22
N ILE A 36 14.96 -0.55 -2.20
CA ILE A 36 13.99 -1.65 -2.22
C ILE A 36 12.90 -1.49 -1.13
N GLU A 37 13.06 -0.62 -0.12
CA GLU A 37 12.09 -0.52 0.99
C GLU A 37 10.69 -0.08 0.53
N TRP A 38 10.62 0.86 -0.42
CA TRP A 38 9.36 1.29 -1.07
C TRP A 38 8.56 0.15 -1.71
N LEU A 39 9.23 -0.93 -2.13
CA LEU A 39 8.59 -2.10 -2.72
C LEU A 39 7.86 -2.91 -1.64
N VAL A 40 8.42 -2.97 -0.43
CA VAL A 40 7.79 -3.65 0.70
C VAL A 40 6.51 -2.91 1.11
N ASP A 41 6.56 -1.58 1.19
CA ASP A 41 5.39 -0.76 1.53
C ASP A 41 4.33 -0.82 0.43
N ALA A 42 4.74 -0.84 -0.84
CA ALA A 42 3.83 -1.05 -1.98
C ALA A 42 3.13 -2.41 -1.90
N ILE A 43 3.87 -3.50 -1.65
CA ILE A 43 3.31 -4.84 -1.52
C ILE A 43 2.34 -4.91 -0.34
N ALA A 44 2.72 -4.34 0.81
CA ALA A 44 1.88 -4.28 2.00
C ALA A 44 0.58 -3.51 1.73
N ALA A 45 0.67 -2.34 1.11
CA ALA A 45 -0.49 -1.56 0.70
C ALA A 45 -1.38 -2.32 -0.30
N GLY A 46 -0.79 -3.01 -1.28
CA GLY A 46 -1.53 -3.83 -2.23
C GLY A 46 -2.29 -4.98 -1.57
N ILE A 47 -1.66 -5.68 -0.62
CA ILE A 47 -2.29 -6.77 0.15
C ILE A 47 -3.42 -6.21 1.03
N GLY A 48 -3.17 -5.11 1.73
CA GLY A 48 -4.20 -4.43 2.54
C GLY A 48 -5.39 -4.00 1.71
N ALA A 49 -5.14 -3.47 0.51
CA ALA A 49 -6.18 -3.05 -0.42
C ALA A 49 -7.00 -4.25 -0.93
N LEU A 50 -6.34 -5.34 -1.32
CA LEU A 50 -7.00 -6.55 -1.77
C LEU A 50 -7.88 -7.13 -0.66
N VAL A 51 -7.33 -7.32 0.53
CA VAL A 51 -8.05 -7.90 1.67
C VAL A 51 -9.22 -7.00 2.07
N ALA A 52 -9.03 -5.69 2.18
CA ALA A 52 -10.13 -4.82 2.56
C ALA A 52 -11.23 -4.73 1.50
N SER A 53 -10.86 -4.73 0.20
CA SER A 53 -11.82 -4.86 -0.90
C SER A 53 -12.70 -6.08 -0.73
N GLU A 54 -12.13 -7.22 -0.35
CA GLU A 54 -12.82 -8.50 -0.25
C GLU A 54 -13.63 -8.70 1.02
N PHE A 55 -13.09 -8.30 2.16
CA PHE A 55 -13.63 -8.69 3.46
C PHE A 55 -14.46 -7.60 4.14
N ILE A 56 -14.37 -6.33 3.72
CA ILE A 56 -15.22 -5.25 4.24
C ILE A 56 -16.52 -5.20 3.42
N VAL A 57 -17.34 -6.23 3.59
CA VAL A 57 -18.60 -6.42 2.84
C VAL A 57 -19.63 -5.34 3.17
N SER A 58 -19.58 -4.79 4.39
CA SER A 58 -20.50 -3.75 4.85
C SER A 58 -20.40 -2.44 4.08
N TRP A 59 -19.28 -2.19 3.41
CA TRP A 59 -19.02 -0.95 2.67
C TRP A 59 -19.21 -1.13 1.15
N ARG A 60 -19.22 -2.37 0.66
CA ARG A 60 -19.52 -2.70 -0.75
C ARG A 60 -20.91 -2.25 -1.23
N THR A 61 -21.86 -2.05 -0.32
CA THR A 61 -23.24 -1.71 -0.65
C THR A 61 -23.45 -0.24 -1.01
N PHE A 62 -22.47 0.64 -0.78
CA PHE A 62 -22.60 2.09 -0.98
C PHE A 62 -21.52 2.71 -1.87
N GLU A 63 -20.56 1.92 -2.35
CA GLU A 63 -19.28 2.45 -2.83
C GLU A 63 -18.95 1.99 -4.25
N PRO A 64 -18.17 2.79 -5.00
CA PRO A 64 -17.82 2.47 -6.38
C PRO A 64 -17.02 1.18 -6.44
N VAL A 65 -17.52 0.24 -7.24
CA VAL A 65 -16.84 -1.02 -7.59
C VAL A 65 -16.36 -0.90 -9.03
N TRP A 66 -15.08 -1.15 -9.26
CA TRP A 66 -14.49 -1.17 -10.59
C TRP A 66 -13.95 -2.56 -10.90
N ASP A 67 -14.57 -3.25 -11.86
CA ASP A 67 -14.08 -4.54 -12.36
C ASP A 67 -13.82 -5.57 -11.22
N GLY A 68 -14.73 -5.60 -10.24
CA GLY A 68 -14.66 -6.45 -9.04
C GLY A 68 -13.94 -5.83 -7.84
N LEU A 69 -13.18 -4.74 -8.03
CA LEU A 69 -12.47 -4.05 -6.94
C LEU A 69 -13.39 -3.07 -6.22
N ALA A 70 -13.66 -3.27 -4.94
CA ALA A 70 -14.33 -2.27 -4.12
C ALA A 70 -13.33 -1.16 -3.78
N LEU A 71 -13.50 0.02 -4.40
CA LEU A 71 -12.45 1.04 -4.42
C LEU A 71 -12.19 1.66 -3.05
N VAL A 72 -13.23 2.04 -2.33
CA VAL A 72 -13.07 2.72 -1.03
C VAL A 72 -12.50 1.77 0.03
N PRO A 73 -12.97 0.51 0.17
CA PRO A 73 -12.34 -0.42 1.10
C PRO A 73 -10.91 -0.73 0.68
N ALA A 74 -10.63 -0.85 -0.62
CA ALA A 74 -9.27 -1.03 -1.11
C ALA A 74 -8.35 0.13 -0.73
N LEU A 75 -8.78 1.37 -0.92
CA LEU A 75 -8.00 2.56 -0.56
C LEU A 75 -7.74 2.62 0.95
N VAL A 76 -8.76 2.38 1.77
CA VAL A 76 -8.64 2.44 3.23
C VAL A 76 -7.77 1.31 3.76
N GLY A 77 -8.01 0.07 3.33
CA GLY A 77 -7.21 -1.08 3.76
C GLY A 77 -5.76 -0.98 3.31
N GLY A 78 -5.54 -0.56 2.06
CA GLY A 78 -4.19 -0.37 1.55
C GLY A 78 -3.45 0.74 2.29
N LEU A 79 -4.12 1.86 2.57
CA LEU A 79 -3.53 2.94 3.35
C LEU A 79 -3.20 2.52 4.78
N VAL A 80 -4.13 1.84 5.48
CA VAL A 80 -3.92 1.40 6.86
C VAL A 80 -2.77 0.40 6.95
N VAL A 81 -2.78 -0.65 6.12
CA VAL A 81 -1.72 -1.67 6.13
C VAL A 81 -0.39 -1.08 5.68
N GLY A 82 -0.40 -0.26 4.62
CA GLY A 82 0.79 0.43 4.13
C GLY A 82 1.43 1.33 5.19
N ILE A 83 0.66 2.13 5.91
CA ILE A 83 1.17 2.97 7.01
C ILE A 83 1.72 2.12 8.15
N VAL A 84 1.02 1.05 8.54
CA VAL A 84 1.49 0.17 9.63
C VAL A 84 2.83 -0.46 9.27
N VAL A 85 2.97 -0.95 8.04
CA VAL A 85 4.22 -1.55 7.56
C VAL A 85 5.32 -0.50 7.43
N GLU A 86 5.06 0.67 6.86
CA GLU A 86 6.03 1.77 6.81
C GLU A 86 6.57 2.11 8.22
N VAL A 87 5.66 2.26 9.20
CA VAL A 87 6.06 2.53 10.59
C VAL A 87 6.87 1.37 11.17
N ALA A 88 6.49 0.12 10.90
CA ALA A 88 7.21 -1.06 11.37
C ALA A 88 8.60 -1.14 10.75
N THR A 89 8.71 -1.02 9.42
CA THR A 89 9.96 -0.96 8.66
C THR A 89 10.86 0.11 9.27
N ARG A 90 10.35 1.32 9.45
CA ARG A 90 11.08 2.45 10.06
C ARG A 90 11.60 2.16 11.46
N ARG A 91 10.88 1.38 12.28
CA ARG A 91 11.31 1.02 13.64
C ARG A 91 12.31 -0.12 13.65
N ILE A 92 12.15 -1.11 12.77
CA ILE A 92 12.99 -2.31 12.69
C ILE A 92 14.35 -1.97 12.07
N THR A 93 14.38 -1.13 11.05
CA THR A 93 15.64 -0.70 10.39
C THR A 93 16.37 0.41 11.16
N GLY A 94 15.84 0.85 12.31
CA GLY A 94 16.48 1.82 13.19
C GLY A 94 16.31 3.29 12.77
N GLY A 95 15.42 3.58 11.83
CA GLY A 95 15.12 4.95 11.42
C GLY A 95 16.31 5.65 10.77
N THR A 96 16.86 5.07 9.69
CA THR A 96 17.89 5.64 8.81
C THR A 96 17.45 6.93 8.09
N TYR A 97 16.58 7.71 8.72
CA TYR A 97 16.06 9.02 8.31
C TYR A 97 16.78 10.19 9.02
N SER A 98 17.70 9.91 9.94
CA SER A 98 18.50 10.94 10.63
C SER A 98 19.96 10.48 10.79
N GLY A 99 20.81 10.68 9.78
CA GLY A 99 22.21 10.26 9.92
C GLY A 99 23.11 10.34 8.71
N ARG A 100 23.07 11.42 7.91
CA ARG A 100 24.28 11.85 7.22
C ARG A 100 24.29 13.36 7.07
N SER A 101 24.97 14.02 8.00
CA SER A 101 25.46 15.38 7.73
C SER A 101 26.33 15.28 6.47
N MET A 102 25.90 15.92 5.38
CA MET A 102 26.82 16.31 4.31
C MET A 102 27.75 17.39 4.87
N ALA A 103 28.69 16.95 5.70
CA ALA A 103 29.75 17.75 6.28
C ALA A 103 30.99 16.87 6.38
N ALA A 104 31.46 16.37 5.23
CA ALA A 104 32.84 15.98 4.95
C ALA A 104 32.91 15.25 3.60
N ALA A 105 33.40 15.96 2.58
CA ALA A 105 34.40 15.53 1.61
C ALA A 105 34.52 16.61 0.52
#